data_AF-A0A938P5Z0-F1
#
_entry.id   AF-A0A938P5Z0-F1
#
_cell.length_a   1.000
_cell.length_b   1.000
_cell.length_c   1.000
_cell.angle_alpha   90.00
_cell.angle_beta   90.00
_cell.angle_gamma   90.00
#
_symmetry.space_group_name_H-M   'P 1'
#
loop_
_entity.id
_entity.type
_entity.pdbx_description
1 polymer ?
#
loop_
_entity_poly.entity_id
_entity_poly.type
_entity_poly.pdbx_seq_one_letter_code
_entity_poly.pdbx_strand_id
1 'polypeptide(L)'
;MKRPRILALVGPTASGKTSISLRLAGLLNGEIVSADSRQIYRHLNIGTAKPTPADRRKVKHHFVDMLEPDEGYSAGQYGQYARSVIGKIIKRGKMPILVGGSGLYVKAVIDGLFEGPGRDAEIRNQLMERLEAEDLASLLATLKKVDPAAAAKMTQPNARRVVRALEVFYLTGRPLSEVQAQQAGEAKFTTIQFGLEYERKELYDRINQRVDRMISD
;
A
#
# COMPACT_ATOMS: atom_id res chain seq x y z
N MET A 1 -27.71 -0.82 7.87
CA MET A 1 -26.91 -1.98 8.33
C MET A 1 -25.58 -1.48 8.91
N LYS A 2 -25.06 -2.08 9.98
CA LYS A 2 -23.78 -1.67 10.59
C LYS A 2 -22.63 -2.15 9.68
N ARG A 3 -21.72 -1.24 9.29
CA ARG A 3 -20.56 -1.60 8.47
C ARG A 3 -19.69 -2.62 9.22
N PRO A 4 -19.11 -3.62 8.53
CA PRO A 4 -18.23 -4.60 9.17
C PRO A 4 -16.99 -3.92 9.77
N ARG A 5 -16.53 -4.44 10.91
CA ARG A 5 -15.37 -3.90 11.62
C ARG A 5 -14.07 -4.53 11.13
N ILE A 6 -13.04 -3.72 11.00
CA ILE A 6 -11.67 -4.18 10.80
C ILE A 6 -10.74 -3.49 11.80
N LEU A 7 -9.68 -4.17 12.21
CA LEU A 7 -8.61 -3.58 13.03
C LEU A 7 -7.39 -3.33 12.16
N ALA A 8 -6.88 -2.11 12.14
CA ALA A 8 -5.67 -1.75 11.43
C ALA A 8 -4.53 -1.47 12.42
N LEU A 9 -3.44 -2.22 12.34
CA LEU A 9 -2.22 -2.02 13.11
C LEU A 9 -1.11 -1.51 12.19
N VAL A 10 -0.80 -0.23 12.30
CA VAL A 10 0.18 0.46 11.47
C VAL A 10 1.39 0.93 12.30
N GLY A 11 2.49 1.26 11.63
CA GLY A 11 3.69 1.79 12.28
C GLY A 11 4.96 1.51 11.48
N PRO A 12 6.10 2.10 11.87
CA PRO A 12 7.34 2.01 11.12
C PRO A 12 7.96 0.61 11.18
N THR A 13 8.92 0.32 10.30
CA THR A 13 9.73 -0.90 10.39
C THR A 13 10.40 -1.00 11.77
N ALA A 14 10.60 -2.22 12.28
CA ALA A 14 11.14 -2.49 13.62
C ALA A 14 10.27 -2.05 14.83
N SER A 15 9.05 -1.56 14.63
CA SER A 15 8.14 -1.19 15.73
C SER A 15 7.48 -2.36 16.46
N GLY A 16 7.68 -3.61 16.02
CA GLY A 16 7.14 -4.80 16.69
C GLY A 16 5.72 -5.22 16.27
N LYS A 17 5.18 -4.64 15.18
CA LYS A 17 3.84 -4.95 14.64
C LYS A 17 3.51 -6.44 14.59
N THR A 18 4.41 -7.27 14.04
CA THR A 18 4.17 -8.72 13.88
C THR A 18 3.90 -9.43 15.21
N SER A 19 4.67 -9.12 16.26
CA SER A 19 4.49 -9.73 17.57
C SER A 19 3.13 -9.34 18.18
N ILE A 20 2.78 -8.05 18.07
CA ILE A 20 1.51 -7.53 18.59
C ILE A 20 0.33 -8.09 17.79
N SER A 21 0.43 -8.17 16.46
CA SER A 21 -0.65 -8.69 15.63
C SER A 21 -0.94 -10.17 15.88
N LEU A 22 0.08 -10.98 16.16
CA LEU A 22 -0.09 -12.39 16.52
C LEU A 22 -0.87 -12.53 17.84
N ARG A 23 -0.52 -11.73 18.85
CA ARG A 23 -1.24 -11.71 20.14
C ARG A 23 -2.70 -11.24 19.95
N LEU A 24 -2.91 -10.16 19.22
CA LEU A 24 -4.25 -9.64 18.92
C LEU A 24 -5.10 -10.66 18.15
N ALA A 25 -4.52 -11.35 17.16
CA ALA A 25 -5.23 -12.38 16.41
C ALA A 25 -5.66 -13.56 17.28
N GLY A 26 -4.82 -13.98 18.23
CA GLY A 26 -5.21 -15.00 19.22
C GLY A 26 -6.38 -14.57 20.09
N LEU A 27 -6.34 -13.33 20.62
CA LEU A 27 -7.38 -12.81 21.51
C LEU A 27 -8.72 -12.53 20.81
N LEU A 28 -8.67 -12.15 19.52
CA LEU A 28 -9.84 -11.72 18.76
C LEU A 28 -10.37 -12.79 17.79
N ASN A 29 -9.84 -14.02 17.85
CA ASN A 29 -10.10 -15.06 16.85
C ASN A 29 -9.94 -14.51 15.42
N GLY A 30 -8.83 -13.82 15.19
CA GLY A 30 -8.58 -13.03 14.00
C GLY A 30 -7.71 -13.71 12.95
N GLU A 31 -7.72 -13.15 11.75
CA GLU A 31 -6.78 -13.50 10.68
C GLU A 31 -6.03 -12.23 10.23
N ILE A 32 -4.74 -12.38 9.93
CA ILE A 32 -3.87 -11.27 9.58
C ILE A 32 -3.88 -11.04 8.07
N VAL A 33 -4.14 -9.81 7.65
CA VAL A 33 -4.02 -9.34 6.27
C VAL A 33 -2.77 -8.46 6.20
N SER A 34 -1.70 -8.95 5.58
CA SER A 34 -0.46 -8.16 5.46
C SER A 34 -0.66 -6.99 4.50
N ALA A 35 -0.27 -5.79 4.92
CA ALA A 35 -0.22 -4.54 4.16
C ALA A 35 1.23 -4.09 3.98
N ASP A 36 2.06 -5.02 3.49
CA ASP A 36 3.47 -4.81 3.20
C ASP A 36 3.76 -5.19 1.74
N SER A 37 4.35 -4.26 0.99
CA SER A 37 4.62 -4.44 -0.44
C SER A 37 5.79 -5.38 -0.73
N ARG A 38 6.57 -5.79 0.27
CA ARG A 38 7.73 -6.68 0.11
C ARG A 38 7.43 -8.10 0.61
N GLN A 39 6.63 -8.27 1.66
CA GLN A 39 6.30 -9.60 2.21
C GLN A 39 5.43 -10.46 1.29
N ILE A 40 4.76 -9.84 0.31
CA ILE A 40 3.95 -10.55 -0.68
C ILE A 40 4.79 -11.46 -1.59
N TYR A 41 6.08 -11.17 -1.75
CA TYR A 41 6.98 -11.89 -2.64
C TYR A 41 7.61 -13.12 -1.98
N ARG A 42 7.66 -14.22 -2.72
CA ARG A 42 8.34 -15.46 -2.36
C ARG A 42 9.84 -15.24 -2.22
N HIS A 43 10.50 -16.12 -1.47
CA HIS A 43 11.96 -16.16 -1.24
C HIS A 43 12.58 -14.98 -0.46
N LEU A 44 11.97 -13.79 -0.51
CA LEU A 44 12.43 -12.59 0.21
C LEU A 44 12.06 -12.65 1.69
N ASN A 45 12.67 -13.56 2.46
CA ASN A 45 12.26 -13.84 3.84
C ASN A 45 12.91 -12.91 4.87
N ILE A 46 14.25 -12.91 4.92
CA ILE A 46 15.05 -12.21 5.95
C ILE A 46 14.87 -10.70 5.80
N GLY A 47 15.26 -10.14 4.64
CA GLY A 47 15.23 -8.69 4.39
C GLY A 47 13.85 -8.03 4.42
N THR A 48 12.75 -8.79 4.47
CA THR A 48 11.38 -8.25 4.51
C THR A 48 10.70 -8.45 5.85
N ALA A 49 11.40 -8.97 6.86
CA ALA A 49 10.82 -9.23 8.17
C ALA A 49 9.62 -10.18 8.14
N LYS A 50 9.59 -11.12 7.18
CA LYS A 50 8.41 -11.95 6.93
C LYS A 50 8.06 -12.79 8.17
N PRO A 51 6.77 -12.98 8.52
CA PRO A 51 6.39 -13.86 9.61
C PRO A 51 6.97 -15.26 9.40
N THR A 52 7.54 -15.84 10.46
CA THR A 52 8.19 -17.15 10.39
C THR A 52 7.17 -18.26 10.12
N PRO A 53 7.59 -19.46 9.66
CA PRO A 53 6.68 -20.60 9.54
C PRO A 53 5.96 -20.92 10.85
N ALA A 54 6.61 -20.73 12.00
CA ALA A 54 5.99 -20.91 13.31
C ALA A 54 4.88 -19.89 13.58
N ASP A 55 5.08 -18.63 13.23
CA ASP A 55 4.06 -17.57 13.36
C ASP A 55 2.84 -17.84 12.47
N ARG A 56 3.09 -18.28 11.23
CA ARG A 56 2.03 -18.59 10.25
C ARG A 56 1.22 -19.83 10.61
N ARG A 57 1.78 -20.76 11.39
CA ARG A 57 1.03 -21.89 11.95
C ARG A 57 0.10 -21.46 13.08
N LYS A 58 0.47 -20.44 13.86
CA LYS A 58 -0.35 -19.92 14.97
C LYS A 58 -1.55 -19.13 14.46
N VAL A 59 -1.35 -18.32 13.42
CA VAL A 59 -2.38 -17.42 12.87
C VAL A 59 -2.29 -17.44 11.35
N LYS A 60 -3.45 -17.52 10.68
CA LYS A 60 -3.50 -17.42 9.22
C LYS A 60 -3.08 -16.01 8.77
N HIS A 61 -2.06 -15.97 7.89
CA HIS A 61 -1.60 -14.75 7.24
C HIS A 61 -2.00 -14.76 5.76
N HIS A 62 -2.60 -13.67 5.30
CA HIS A 62 -2.89 -13.40 3.90
C HIS A 62 -1.88 -12.41 3.33
N PHE A 63 -1.65 -12.44 2.02
CA PHE A 63 -0.69 -11.56 1.31
C PHE A 63 0.77 -11.76 1.73
N VAL A 64 1.16 -13.01 1.91
CA VAL A 64 2.54 -13.44 2.17
C VAL A 64 2.88 -14.59 1.24
N ASP A 65 4.02 -14.56 0.57
CA ASP A 65 4.47 -15.59 -0.39
C ASP A 65 3.44 -15.89 -1.51
N MET A 66 2.83 -14.85 -2.07
CA MET A 66 1.86 -14.98 -3.16
C MET A 66 2.47 -14.86 -4.55
N LEU A 67 3.50 -14.02 -4.70
CA LEU A 67 4.06 -13.64 -6.00
C LEU A 67 5.54 -14.01 -6.10
N GLU A 68 6.02 -14.26 -7.32
CA GLU A 68 7.44 -14.33 -7.63
C GLU A 68 8.08 -12.92 -7.68
N PRO A 69 9.39 -12.78 -7.38
CA PRO A 69 10.04 -11.47 -7.29
C PRO A 69 10.02 -10.62 -8.57
N ASP A 70 9.85 -11.22 -9.74
CA ASP A 70 9.76 -10.57 -11.05
C ASP A 70 8.33 -10.13 -11.41
N GLU A 71 7.32 -10.50 -10.60
CA GLU A 71 5.94 -10.10 -10.82
C GLU A 71 5.64 -8.67 -10.30
N GLY A 72 5.02 -7.86 -11.16
CA GLY A 72 4.56 -6.53 -10.80
C GLY A 72 3.28 -6.58 -9.95
N TYR A 73 3.23 -5.81 -8.86
CA TYR A 73 2.01 -5.68 -8.06
C TYR A 73 1.74 -4.25 -7.59
N SER A 74 0.52 -3.78 -7.85
CA SER A 74 0.11 -2.41 -7.53
C SER A 74 -0.74 -2.32 -6.26
N ALA A 75 -0.74 -1.14 -5.64
CA ALA A 75 -1.61 -0.88 -4.50
C ALA A 75 -3.11 -0.98 -4.85
N GLY A 76 -3.49 -0.69 -6.11
CA GLY A 76 -4.87 -0.83 -6.59
C GLY A 76 -5.31 -2.29 -6.62
N GLN A 77 -4.50 -3.16 -7.25
CA GLN A 77 -4.72 -4.62 -7.23
C GLN A 77 -4.78 -5.15 -5.78
N TYR A 78 -3.80 -4.77 -4.95
CA TYR A 78 -3.80 -5.13 -3.53
C TYR A 78 -5.10 -4.74 -2.84
N GLY A 79 -5.55 -3.49 -2.96
CA GLY A 79 -6.76 -3.01 -2.30
C GLY A 79 -8.00 -3.80 -2.70
N GLN A 80 -8.17 -4.09 -4.00
CA GLN A 80 -9.29 -4.88 -4.51
C GLN A 80 -9.28 -6.31 -3.94
N TYR A 81 -8.14 -7.01 -4.04
CA TYR A 81 -8.02 -8.38 -3.54
C TYR A 81 -8.13 -8.46 -2.01
N ALA A 82 -7.49 -7.53 -1.29
CA ALA A 82 -7.52 -7.48 0.17
C ALA A 82 -8.94 -7.24 0.70
N ARG A 83 -9.72 -6.36 0.06
CA ARG A 83 -11.14 -6.17 0.40
C ARG A 83 -11.97 -7.45 0.22
N SER A 84 -11.73 -8.20 -0.86
CA SER A 84 -12.37 -9.50 -1.08
C SER A 84 -12.00 -10.52 0.00
N VAL A 85 -10.70 -10.63 0.33
CA VAL A 85 -10.20 -11.50 1.40
C VAL A 85 -10.80 -11.14 2.75
N ILE A 86 -10.82 -9.85 3.10
CA ILE A 86 -11.46 -9.33 4.33
C ILE A 86 -12.92 -9.73 4.40
N GLY A 87 -13.68 -9.58 3.30
CA GLY A 87 -15.06 -10.05 3.22
C GLY A 87 -15.21 -11.54 3.51
N LYS A 88 -14.28 -12.38 3.00
CA LYS A 88 -14.25 -13.82 3.30
C LYS A 88 -13.92 -14.10 4.78
N ILE A 89 -13.01 -13.33 5.40
CA ILE A 89 -12.67 -13.46 6.84
C ILE A 89 -13.92 -13.17 7.69
N ILE A 90 -14.62 -12.07 7.40
CA ILE A 90 -15.83 -11.67 8.11
C ILE A 90 -16.94 -12.72 7.95
N LYS A 91 -17.13 -13.26 6.75
CA LYS A 91 -18.11 -14.34 6.50
C LYS A 91 -17.82 -15.61 7.32
N ARG A 92 -16.57 -15.86 7.71
CA ARG A 92 -16.18 -16.95 8.62
C ARG A 92 -16.36 -16.60 10.10
N GLY A 93 -16.91 -15.43 10.43
CA GLY A 93 -17.10 -14.97 11.81
C GLY A 93 -15.82 -14.55 12.52
N LYS A 94 -14.74 -14.25 11.77
CA LYS A 94 -13.43 -13.89 12.33
C LYS A 94 -13.13 -12.40 12.19
N MET A 95 -12.23 -11.90 13.04
CA MET A 95 -11.77 -10.50 13.00
C MET A 95 -10.67 -10.30 11.95
N PRO A 96 -10.86 -9.45 10.92
CA PRO A 96 -9.78 -9.07 10.01
C PRO A 96 -8.83 -8.07 10.69
N ILE A 97 -7.54 -8.43 10.73
CA ILE A 97 -6.49 -7.60 11.30
C ILE A 97 -5.54 -7.19 10.18
N LEU A 98 -5.66 -5.95 9.70
CA LEU A 98 -4.81 -5.37 8.68
C LEU A 98 -3.50 -4.89 9.33
N VAL A 99 -2.35 -5.45 8.93
CA VAL A 99 -1.06 -5.17 9.58
C VAL A 99 -0.05 -4.73 8.54
N GLY A 100 0.55 -3.55 8.69
CA GLY A 100 1.60 -3.16 7.74
C GLY A 100 2.22 -1.79 7.97
N GLY A 101 3.31 -1.54 7.24
CA GLY A 101 4.00 -0.26 7.19
C GLY A 101 3.73 0.55 5.91
N SER A 102 3.08 -0.05 4.90
CA SER A 102 2.81 0.62 3.62
C SER A 102 1.52 1.43 3.69
N GLY A 103 1.63 2.72 4.01
CA GLY A 103 0.47 3.62 4.15
C GLY A 103 -0.47 3.63 2.94
N LEU A 104 0.06 3.50 1.72
CA LEU A 104 -0.75 3.43 0.51
C LEU A 104 -1.58 2.14 0.41
N TYR A 105 -1.05 1.00 0.86
CA TYR A 105 -1.77 -0.28 0.88
C TYR A 105 -2.89 -0.25 1.92
N VAL A 106 -2.58 0.28 3.11
CA VAL A 106 -3.59 0.48 4.17
C VAL A 106 -4.72 1.37 3.67
N LYS A 107 -4.38 2.50 3.05
CA LYS A 107 -5.34 3.41 2.41
C LYS A 107 -6.17 2.70 1.34
N ALA A 108 -5.56 1.87 0.51
CA ALA A 108 -6.27 1.13 -0.53
C ALA A 108 -7.35 0.19 0.00
N VAL A 109 -7.15 -0.35 1.20
CA VAL A 109 -8.14 -1.20 1.85
C VAL A 109 -9.25 -0.36 2.48
N ILE A 110 -8.88 0.62 3.32
CA ILE A 110 -9.82 1.40 4.14
C ILE A 110 -10.64 2.35 3.25
N ASP A 111 -9.96 3.24 2.53
CA ASP A 111 -10.59 4.30 1.74
C ASP A 111 -10.87 3.78 0.33
N GLY A 112 -9.94 3.02 -0.22
CA GLY A 112 -9.94 2.64 -1.63
C GLY A 112 -8.87 3.40 -2.38
N LEU A 113 -8.59 2.94 -3.59
CA LEU A 113 -7.80 3.69 -4.53
C LEU A 113 -8.59 3.92 -5.79
N PHE A 114 -8.12 4.94 -6.50
CA PHE A 114 -8.50 5.20 -7.85
C PHE A 114 -8.25 3.95 -8.73
N GLU A 115 -9.33 3.32 -9.19
CA GLU A 115 -9.36 2.32 -10.26
C GLU A 115 -9.31 3.07 -11.60
N GLY A 116 -8.15 3.63 -11.90
CA GLY A 116 -7.86 4.26 -13.19
C GLY A 116 -7.48 3.27 -14.27
N PRO A 117 -7.22 3.76 -15.50
CA PRO A 117 -6.61 2.92 -16.52
C PRO A 117 -5.30 2.33 -16.00
N GLY A 118 -4.93 1.16 -16.51
CA GLY A 118 -3.65 0.53 -16.20
C GLY A 118 -2.46 1.42 -16.54
N ARG A 119 -1.26 0.91 -16.30
CA ARG A 119 -0.06 1.51 -16.86
C ARG A 119 -0.03 1.21 -18.36
N ASP A 120 0.25 2.21 -19.18
CA ASP A 120 0.46 2.03 -20.62
C ASP A 120 1.94 2.23 -20.95
N ALA A 121 2.57 1.20 -21.53
CA ALA A 121 4.01 1.23 -21.75
C ALA A 121 4.42 2.26 -22.81
N GLU A 122 3.62 2.41 -23.87
CA GLU A 122 3.92 3.29 -24.99
C GLU A 122 3.83 4.76 -24.56
N ILE A 123 2.70 5.16 -23.98
CA ILE A 123 2.51 6.54 -23.48
C ILE A 123 3.56 6.87 -22.42
N ARG A 124 3.88 5.91 -21.55
CA ARG A 124 4.90 6.14 -20.53
C ARG A 124 6.28 6.34 -21.13
N ASN A 125 6.66 5.56 -22.14
CA ASN A 125 7.94 5.73 -22.83
C ASN A 125 8.01 7.11 -23.50
N GLN A 126 6.96 7.51 -24.23
CA GLN A 126 6.87 8.84 -24.83
C GLN A 126 6.99 9.97 -23.78
N LEU A 127 6.35 9.83 -22.62
CA LEU A 127 6.45 10.82 -21.54
C LEU A 127 7.83 10.84 -20.88
N MET A 128 8.52 9.71 -20.82
CA MET A 128 9.89 9.64 -20.31
C MET A 128 10.88 10.27 -21.30
N GLU A 129 10.73 10.03 -22.60
CA GLU A 129 11.54 10.69 -23.65
C GLU A 129 11.35 12.21 -23.61
N ARG A 130 10.11 12.68 -23.46
CA ARG A 130 9.84 14.12 -23.26
C ARG A 130 10.43 14.66 -21.97
N LEU A 131 10.43 13.89 -20.89
CA LEU A 131 11.06 14.31 -19.63
C LEU A 131 12.58 14.47 -19.80
N GLU A 132 13.22 13.62 -20.59
CA GLU A 132 14.65 13.73 -20.90
C GLU A 132 14.96 14.91 -21.82
N ALA A 133 14.10 15.18 -22.81
CA ALA A 133 14.30 16.26 -23.78
C ALA A 133 13.93 17.66 -23.25
N GLU A 134 12.83 17.76 -22.49
CA GLU A 134 12.21 19.04 -22.11
C GLU A 134 12.30 19.38 -20.62
N ASP A 135 12.66 18.43 -19.76
CA ASP A 135 12.65 18.50 -18.28
C ASP A 135 11.28 18.37 -17.57
N LEU A 136 11.33 18.26 -16.23
CA LEU A 136 10.14 18.13 -15.38
C LEU A 136 9.27 19.39 -15.35
N ALA A 137 9.86 20.58 -15.47
CA ALA A 137 9.13 21.84 -15.43
C ALA A 137 8.23 21.99 -16.66
N SER A 138 8.70 21.57 -17.85
CA SER A 138 7.88 21.53 -19.07
C SER A 138 6.68 20.58 -18.92
N LEU A 139 6.93 19.36 -18.45
CA LEU A 139 5.84 18.40 -18.21
C LEU A 139 4.85 18.91 -17.15
N LEU A 140 5.33 19.57 -16.11
CA LEU A 140 4.46 20.18 -15.10
C LEU A 140 3.63 21.33 -15.68
N ALA A 141 4.19 22.14 -16.59
CA ALA A 141 3.45 23.18 -17.28
C ALA A 141 2.35 22.58 -18.18
N THR A 142 2.63 21.47 -18.86
CA THR A 142 1.62 20.70 -19.59
C THR A 142 0.52 20.23 -18.64
N LEU A 143 0.89 19.64 -17.50
CA LEU A 143 -0.05 19.17 -16.50
C LEU A 143 -0.93 20.31 -15.96
N LYS A 144 -0.38 21.50 -15.71
CA LYS A 144 -1.16 22.66 -15.24
C LYS A 144 -2.26 23.08 -16.22
N LYS A 145 -2.06 22.88 -17.52
CA LYS A 145 -3.05 23.21 -18.56
C LYS A 145 -4.21 22.20 -18.57
N VAL A 146 -3.90 20.91 -18.42
CA VAL A 146 -4.90 19.83 -18.55
C VAL A 146 -5.52 19.41 -17.22
N ASP A 147 -4.80 19.56 -16.12
CA ASP A 147 -5.24 19.19 -14.77
C ASP A 147 -4.65 20.15 -13.70
N PRO A 148 -5.14 21.40 -13.63
CA PRO A 148 -4.65 22.40 -12.69
C PRO A 148 -4.84 21.97 -11.23
N ALA A 149 -5.91 21.21 -10.92
CA ALA A 149 -6.20 20.74 -9.58
C ALA A 149 -5.21 19.67 -9.10
N ALA A 150 -4.81 18.73 -9.96
CA ALA A 150 -3.74 17.79 -9.61
C ALA A 150 -2.39 18.51 -9.46
N ALA A 151 -2.07 19.43 -10.37
CA ALA A 151 -0.84 20.21 -10.30
C ALA A 151 -0.74 21.02 -8.99
N ALA A 152 -1.83 21.66 -8.55
CA ALA A 152 -1.87 22.43 -7.31
C ALA A 152 -1.68 21.57 -6.05
N LYS A 153 -2.15 20.31 -6.06
CA LYS A 153 -1.96 19.37 -4.94
C LYS A 153 -0.53 18.82 -4.83
N MET A 154 0.29 18.94 -5.87
CA MET A 154 1.68 18.49 -5.87
C MET A 154 2.60 19.53 -5.24
N THR A 155 2.65 19.59 -3.90
CA THR A 155 3.56 20.47 -3.16
C THR A 155 5.04 20.25 -3.48
N GLN A 156 5.41 19.01 -3.80
CA GLN A 156 6.72 18.64 -4.34
C GLN A 156 6.51 17.77 -5.60
N PRO A 157 6.44 18.40 -6.78
CA PRO A 157 6.30 17.69 -8.05
C PRO A 157 7.48 16.74 -8.23
N ASN A 158 7.19 15.51 -8.64
CA ASN A 158 8.22 14.57 -9.09
C ASN A 158 7.77 13.91 -10.39
N ALA A 159 8.75 13.51 -11.20
CA ALA A 159 8.53 12.90 -12.51
C ALA A 159 7.48 11.79 -12.47
N ARG A 160 7.54 10.89 -11.48
CA ARG A 160 6.59 9.76 -11.39
C ARG A 160 5.14 10.22 -11.25
N ARG A 161 4.86 11.25 -10.44
CA ARG A 161 3.50 11.76 -10.23
C ARG A 161 3.00 12.56 -11.42
N VAL A 162 3.87 13.39 -12.02
CA VAL A 162 3.53 14.20 -13.20
C VAL A 162 3.25 13.30 -14.40
N VAL A 163 4.15 12.34 -14.68
CA VAL A 163 3.97 11.34 -15.74
C VAL A 163 2.68 10.55 -15.53
N ARG A 164 2.36 10.11 -14.31
CA ARG A 164 1.11 9.38 -14.05
C ARG A 164 -0.14 10.22 -14.30
N ALA A 165 -0.13 11.49 -13.92
CA ALA A 165 -1.28 12.37 -14.14
C ALA A 165 -1.52 12.63 -15.63
N LEU A 166 -0.43 12.87 -16.38
CA LEU A 166 -0.48 13.02 -17.84
C LEU A 166 -0.86 11.71 -18.54
N GLU A 167 -0.30 10.57 -18.13
CA GLU A 167 -0.62 9.23 -18.65
C GLU A 167 -2.13 8.96 -18.55
N VAL A 168 -2.75 9.24 -17.40
CA VAL A 168 -4.19 9.08 -17.20
C VAL A 168 -4.99 10.00 -18.11
N PHE A 169 -4.57 11.27 -18.25
CA PHE A 169 -5.22 12.21 -19.15
C PHE A 169 -5.15 11.75 -20.61
N TYR A 170 -3.99 11.33 -21.10
CA TYR A 170 -3.84 10.87 -22.49
C TYR A 170 -4.60 9.56 -22.76
N LEU A 171 -4.70 8.66 -21.78
CA LEU A 171 -5.46 7.41 -21.93
C LEU A 171 -6.98 7.59 -21.92
N THR A 172 -7.48 8.58 -21.17
CA THR A 172 -8.93 8.68 -20.87
C THR A 172 -9.58 9.94 -21.41
N GLY A 173 -8.79 10.92 -21.84
CA GLY A 173 -9.23 12.29 -22.13
C GLY A 173 -9.67 13.08 -20.89
N ARG A 174 -9.56 12.51 -19.68
CA ARG A 174 -10.07 13.09 -18.45
C ARG A 174 -8.95 13.39 -17.44
N PRO A 175 -8.97 14.56 -16.76
CA PRO A 175 -7.98 14.90 -15.74
C PRO A 175 -7.96 13.90 -14.59
N LEU A 176 -6.77 13.54 -14.08
CA LEU A 176 -6.61 12.62 -12.95
C LEU A 176 -7.39 13.09 -11.71
N SER A 177 -7.37 14.40 -11.43
CA SER A 177 -8.07 14.98 -10.29
C SER A 177 -9.58 14.78 -10.34
N GLU A 178 -10.17 14.85 -11.54
CA GLU A 178 -11.59 14.65 -11.77
C GLU A 178 -11.98 13.20 -11.49
N VAL A 179 -11.25 12.25 -12.07
CA VAL A 179 -11.59 10.83 -11.91
C VAL A 179 -11.33 10.36 -10.48
N GLN A 180 -10.32 10.90 -9.80
CA GLN A 180 -10.09 10.64 -8.37
C GLN A 180 -11.22 11.18 -7.48
N ALA A 181 -11.79 12.34 -7.80
CA ALA A 181 -12.89 12.91 -7.02
C ALA A 181 -14.16 12.05 -7.12
N GLN A 182 -14.44 11.48 -8.29
CA GLN A 182 -15.60 10.60 -8.51
C GLN A 182 -15.46 9.24 -7.83
N GLN A 183 -14.23 8.76 -7.63
CA GLN A 183 -13.95 7.47 -6.98
C GLN A 183 -13.65 7.56 -5.48
N ALA A 184 -13.85 8.72 -4.85
CA ALA A 184 -13.93 8.83 -3.40
C ALA A 184 -15.20 8.09 -2.89
N GLY A 185 -15.18 6.76 -2.97
CA GLY A 185 -16.28 5.91 -2.56
C GLY A 185 -16.46 5.90 -1.04
N GLU A 186 -17.66 5.50 -0.61
CA GLU A 186 -17.95 5.37 0.80
C GLU A 186 -17.03 4.35 1.50
N ALA A 187 -16.60 4.68 2.72
CA ALA A 187 -15.83 3.78 3.55
C ALA A 187 -16.55 2.43 3.73
N LYS A 188 -15.95 1.34 3.24
CA LYS A 188 -16.56 -0.01 3.24
C LYS A 188 -16.57 -0.68 4.61
N PHE A 189 -15.73 -0.21 5.53
CA PHE A 189 -15.52 -0.79 6.85
C PHE A 189 -15.60 0.28 7.94
N THR A 190 -16.01 -0.14 9.15
CA THR A 190 -15.73 0.63 10.36
C THR A 190 -14.33 0.22 10.84
N THR A 191 -13.34 1.07 10.59
CA THR A 191 -11.95 0.78 10.94
C THR A 191 -11.59 1.31 12.32
N ILE A 192 -11.00 0.45 13.15
CA ILE A 192 -10.31 0.86 14.37
C ILE A 192 -8.81 0.79 14.06
N GLN A 193 -8.15 1.95 14.03
CA GLN A 193 -6.75 2.05 13.64
C GLN A 193 -5.86 2.38 14.84
N PHE A 194 -4.82 1.58 15.02
CA PHE A 194 -3.77 1.78 16.01
C PHE A 194 -2.44 2.03 15.30
N GLY A 195 -1.77 3.13 15.64
CA GLY A 195 -0.42 3.43 15.20
C GLY A 195 0.58 3.13 16.31
N LEU A 196 1.58 2.30 16.03
CA LEU A 196 2.73 2.13 16.92
C LEU A 196 3.71 3.26 16.67
N GLU A 197 3.97 4.04 17.71
CA GLU A 197 4.89 5.16 17.71
C GLU A 197 6.06 4.86 18.65
N TYR A 198 7.24 5.33 18.26
CA TYR A 198 8.48 5.27 19.03
C TYR A 198 9.15 6.63 18.95
N GLU A 199 9.91 6.96 20.00
CA GLU A 199 10.86 8.06 19.92
C GLU A 199 11.89 7.76 18.80
N ARG A 200 12.31 8.80 18.07
CA ARG A 200 13.07 8.67 16.83
C ARG A 200 14.42 7.98 17.06
N LYS A 201 15.14 8.34 18.12
CA LYS A 201 16.44 7.71 18.43
C LYS A 201 16.25 6.24 18.75
N GLU A 202 15.27 5.89 19.59
CA GLU A 202 14.98 4.48 19.89
C GLU A 202 14.60 3.68 18.61
N LEU A 203 13.78 4.28 17.74
CA LEU A 203 13.40 3.64 16.47
C LEU A 203 14.63 3.34 15.60
N TYR A 204 15.59 4.26 15.55
CA TYR A 204 16.81 4.11 14.73
C TYR A 204 17.71 3.02 15.30
N ASP A 205 17.90 2.99 16.62
CA ASP A 205 18.67 1.94 17.29
C ASP A 205 18.06 0.55 17.01
N ARG A 206 16.73 0.44 17.07
CA ARG A 206 16.01 -0.80 16.75
C ARG A 206 16.13 -1.22 15.29
N ILE A 207 16.16 -0.26 14.36
CA ILE A 207 16.37 -0.52 12.94
C ILE A 207 17.79 -1.05 12.73
N ASN A 208 18.81 -0.40 13.29
CA ASN A 208 20.22 -0.80 13.16
C ASN A 208 20.43 -2.22 13.70
N GLN A 209 20.02 -2.48 14.93
CA GLN A 209 20.11 -3.83 15.54
C GLN A 209 19.33 -4.89 14.75
N ARG A 210 18.27 -4.50 14.06
CA ARG A 210 17.51 -5.43 13.21
C ARG A 210 18.28 -5.75 11.93
N VAL A 211 18.95 -4.78 11.33
CA VAL A 211 19.79 -4.99 10.15
C VAL A 211 20.97 -5.89 10.51
N ASP A 212 21.65 -5.64 11.62
CA ASP A 212 22.77 -6.48 12.07
C ASP A 212 22.36 -7.94 12.25
N ARG A 213 21.17 -8.18 12.83
CA ARG A 213 20.61 -9.54 12.95
C ARG A 213 20.30 -10.16 11.59
N MET A 214 19.73 -9.40 10.66
CA MET A 214 19.43 -9.90 9.31
C MET A 214 20.69 -10.30 8.53
N ILE A 215 21.84 -9.67 8.78
CA ILE A 215 23.12 -10.03 8.16
C ILE A 215 23.72 -11.28 8.82
N SER A 216 23.41 -11.51 10.09
CA SER A 216 23.95 -12.62 10.88
C SER A 216 23.16 -13.93 10.73
N ASP A 217 21.93 -13.87 10.21
CA ASP A 217 21.03 -15.00 9.94
C ASP A 217 21.27 -15.61 8.55
#